data_AF-A0AAV4S5B0-F1
#
_entry.id   AF-A0AAV4S5B0-F1
#
_cell.length_a   1.000
_cell.length_b   1.000
_cell.length_c   1.000
_cell.angle_alpha   90.00
_cell.angle_beta   90.00
_cell.angle_gamma   90.00
#
_symmetry.space_group_name_H-M   'P 1'
#
loop_
_entity.id
_entity.type
_entity.pdbx_description
1 polymer ?
#
loop_
_entity_poly.entity_id
_entity_poly.type
_entity_poly.pdbx_seq_one_letter_code
_entity_poly.pdbx_strand_id
1 'polypeptide(L)'
;MLYEIQNALEQQIRLSGPSKFIDQHTEYNILFEQLQNCGWDKVNFISPDFHELHLKAIDESEREHILKIWIPDKDDTFAHDVYSVS
;
A
#
# COMPACT_ATOMS: atom_id res chain seq x y z
N MET A 1 16.62 7.77 1.92
CA MET A 1 15.29 7.80 2.58
C MET A 1 14.16 7.19 1.77
N LEU A 2 13.70 7.75 0.63
CA LEU A 2 12.56 7.20 -0.12
C LEU A 2 12.81 5.76 -0.62
N TYR A 3 14.01 5.51 -1.14
CA TYR A 3 14.46 4.19 -1.60
C TYR A 3 14.55 3.14 -0.48
N GLU A 4 14.85 3.57 0.74
CA GLU A 4 14.99 2.66 1.88
C GLU A 4 13.62 2.20 2.37
N ILE A 5 12.64 3.10 2.35
CA ILE A 5 11.23 2.79 2.63
C ILE A 5 10.69 1.84 1.56
N GLN A 6 10.98 2.12 0.28
CA GLN A 6 10.55 1.27 -0.83
C GLN A 6 11.14 -0.14 -0.73
N ASN A 7 12.44 -0.26 -0.44
CA ASN A 7 13.10 -1.56 -0.25
C ASN A 7 12.56 -2.33 0.95
N ALA A 8 12.30 -1.64 2.07
CA ALA A 8 11.75 -2.28 3.27
C ALA A 8 10.34 -2.85 3.00
N LEU A 9 9.51 -2.09 2.28
CA LEU A 9 8.17 -2.51 1.91
C LEU A 9 8.18 -3.67 0.89
N GLU A 10 9.03 -3.61 -0.15
CA GLU A 10 9.18 -4.71 -1.11
C GLU A 10 9.67 -6.00 -0.45
N GLN A 11 10.61 -5.91 0.50
CA GLN A 11 11.09 -7.09 1.22
C GLN A 11 10.00 -7.71 2.10
N GLN A 12 9.21 -6.89 2.79
CA GLN A 12 8.09 -7.37 3.61
C GLN A 12 7.04 -8.10 2.75
N ILE A 13 6.66 -7.50 1.61
CA ILE A 13 5.68 -8.09 0.68
C ILE A 13 6.19 -9.42 0.09
N ARG A 14 7.49 -9.49 -0.26
CA ARG A 14 8.10 -10.72 -0.78
C ARG A 14 8.21 -11.82 0.27
N LEU A 15 8.49 -11.47 1.53
CA LEU A 15 8.60 -12.43 2.63
C LEU A 15 7.24 -12.99 3.06
N SER A 16 6.18 -12.19 2.97
CA SER A 16 4.85 -12.61 3.38
C SER A 16 4.22 -13.66 2.46
N GLY A 17 4.60 -13.70 1.18
CA GLY A 17 4.06 -14.66 0.20
C GLY A 17 2.52 -14.60 0.06
N PRO A 18 1.94 -15.17 -1.01
CA PRO A 18 0.49 -15.26 -1.12
C PRO A 18 -0.02 -16.37 -0.19
N SER A 19 -0.18 -16.06 1.10
CA SER A 19 -0.87 -16.96 2.03
C SER A 19 -2.33 -17.08 1.60
N LYS A 20 -2.73 -18.28 1.20
CA LYS A 20 -4.02 -18.59 0.55
C LYS A 20 -5.26 -18.48 1.45
N PHE A 21 -5.13 -18.00 2.68
CA PHE A 21 -6.25 -17.76 3.58
C PHE A 21 -5.90 -16.57 4.47
N ILE A 22 -6.02 -15.38 3.88
CA ILE A 22 -5.98 -14.14 4.64
C ILE A 22 -7.40 -13.59 4.62
N ASP A 23 -8.08 -13.75 5.75
CA ASP A 23 -9.33 -13.07 6.09
C ASP A 23 -9.22 -11.60 5.66
N GLN A 24 -10.22 -11.03 5.00
CA GLN A 24 -10.15 -9.68 4.39
C GLN A 24 -9.70 -8.63 5.42
N HIS A 25 -10.00 -8.86 6.70
CA HIS A 25 -9.58 -8.03 7.82
C HIS A 25 -8.05 -7.97 8.03
N THR A 26 -7.31 -9.02 7.69
CA THR A 26 -5.89 -9.12 8.01
C THR A 26 -5.01 -8.26 7.09
N GLU A 27 -5.37 -8.07 5.81
CA GLU A 27 -4.63 -7.16 4.91
C GLU A 27 -4.79 -5.70 5.34
N TYR A 28 -6.00 -5.31 5.73
CA TYR A 28 -6.23 -4.00 6.30
C TYR A 28 -5.49 -3.83 7.63
N ASN A 29 -5.51 -4.83 8.50
CA ASN A 29 -4.76 -4.78 9.77
C ASN A 29 -3.26 -4.56 9.53
N ILE A 30 -2.67 -5.26 8.54
CA ILE A 30 -1.27 -5.05 8.17
C ILE A 30 -1.04 -3.62 7.68
N LEU A 31 -1.92 -3.09 6.82
CA LEU A 31 -1.80 -1.71 6.34
C LEU A 31 -1.93 -0.71 7.49
N PHE A 32 -2.87 -0.90 8.41
CA PHE A 32 -3.06 -0.07 9.60
C PHE A 32 -1.83 -0.11 10.52
N GLU A 33 -1.24 -1.28 10.75
CA GLU A 33 0.01 -1.42 11.49
C GLU A 33 1.17 -0.70 10.79
N GLN A 34 1.26 -0.80 9.45
CA GLN A 34 2.26 -0.10 8.68
C GLN A 34 2.08 1.43 8.73
N LEU A 35 0.84 1.92 8.68
CA LEU A 35 0.52 3.34 8.85
C LEU A 35 0.86 3.83 10.25
N GLN A 36 0.54 3.04 11.28
CA GLN A 36 0.92 3.34 12.65
C GLN A 36 2.44 3.43 12.84
N ASN A 37 3.19 2.53 12.21
CA ASN A 37 4.66 2.56 12.22
C ASN A 37 5.24 3.71 11.40
N CYS A 38 4.60 4.09 10.29
CA CYS A 38 5.02 5.20 9.44
C CYS A 38 4.78 6.56 10.13
N GLY A 39 3.73 6.65 10.94
CA GLY A 39 3.25 7.85 11.59
C GLY A 39 2.00 8.40 10.91
N TRP A 40 0.90 8.54 11.66
CA TRP A 40 -0.37 9.09 11.17
C TRP A 40 -0.26 10.55 10.73
N ASP A 41 0.75 11.28 11.21
CA ASP A 41 1.08 12.65 10.78
C ASP A 41 1.43 12.75 9.29
N LYS A 42 1.85 11.64 8.68
CA LYS A 42 2.18 11.56 7.25
C LYS A 42 0.99 11.16 6.40
N VAL A 43 -0.15 10.79 6.99
CA VAL A 43 -1.36 10.45 6.23
C VAL A 43 -2.07 11.74 5.87
N ASN A 44 -2.13 12.03 4.57
CA ASN A 44 -2.80 13.22 4.05
C ASN A 44 -4.27 12.96 3.71
N PHE A 45 -4.56 11.76 3.19
CA PHE A 45 -5.91 11.38 2.77
C PHE A 45 -6.08 9.86 2.75
N ILE A 46 -7.27 9.40 3.11
CA ILE A 46 -7.74 8.03 2.94
C ILE A 46 -9.10 8.13 2.27
N SER A 47 -9.30 7.43 1.17
CA SER A 47 -10.60 7.39 0.50
C SER A 47 -11.64 6.65 1.35
N PRO A 48 -12.93 7.06 1.34
CA PRO A 48 -13.96 6.42 2.15
C PRO A 48 -14.19 4.94 1.84
N ASP A 49 -13.88 4.55 0.60
CA ASP A 49 -13.91 3.18 0.08
C ASP A 49 -12.57 2.45 0.25
N PHE A 50 -11.56 3.10 0.83
CA PHE A 50 -10.24 2.54 1.15
C PHE A 50 -9.45 2.01 -0.06
N HIS A 51 -9.77 2.47 -1.27
CA HIS A 51 -9.04 2.18 -2.51
C HIS A 51 -7.87 3.13 -2.76
N GLU A 52 -7.82 4.28 -2.09
CA GLU A 52 -6.79 5.29 -2.31
C GLU A 52 -6.27 5.86 -0.99
N LEU A 53 -4.96 5.79 -0.80
CA LEU A 53 -4.24 6.34 0.35
C LEU A 53 -3.20 7.36 -0.15
N HIS A 54 -3.18 8.56 0.44
CA HIS A 54 -2.17 9.57 0.17
C HIS A 54 -1.28 9.76 1.38
N LEU A 55 0.03 9.62 1.18
CA LEU A 55 1.04 9.95 2.17
C LEU A 55 1.75 11.24 1.78
N LYS A 56 1.96 12.13 2.74
CA LYS A 56 2.67 13.39 2.60
C LYS A 56 4.04 13.30 3.25
N ALA A 57 5.04 13.80 2.55
CA ALA A 57 6.37 14.06 3.08
C ALA A 57 6.79 15.47 2.72
N ILE A 58 7.53 16.12 3.62
CA ILE A 58 8.14 17.42 3.38
C ILE A 58 9.65 17.19 3.22
N ASP A 59 10.24 17.72 2.15
CA ASP A 59 11.68 17.64 1.93
C ASP A 59 12.45 18.76 2.66
N GLU A 60 13.78 18.70 2.59
CA GLU A 60 14.68 19.70 3.20
C GLU A 60 14.52 21.12 2.62
N SER A 61 13.84 21.24 1.49
CA SER A 61 13.51 22.51 0.83
C SER A 61 12.07 22.97 1.11
N GLU A 62 11.42 22.38 2.13
CA GLU A 62 10.04 22.66 2.55
C GLU A 62 8.98 22.37 1.46
N ARG A 63 9.30 21.53 0.48
CA ARG A 63 8.35 21.15 -0.57
C ARG A 63 7.57 19.92 -0.14
N GLU A 64 6.27 19.96 -0.41
CA GLU A 64 5.37 18.85 -0.15
C GLU A 64 5.39 17.84 -1.30
N HIS A 65 5.62 16.58 -0.95
CA HIS A 65 5.56 15.44 -1.86
C HIS A 65 4.42 14.54 -1.42
N ILE A 66 3.54 14.19 -2.37
CA ILE A 66 2.38 13.33 -2.11
C ILE A 66 2.58 12.02 -2.85
N LEU A 67 2.68 10.92 -2.10
CA LEU A 67 2.65 9.57 -2.64
C LEU A 67 1.20 9.08 -2.63
N LYS A 68 0.69 8.71 -3.80
CA LYS A 68 -0.63 8.10 -3.94
C LYS A 68 -0.48 6.59 -4.09
N ILE A 69 -1.21 5.85 -3.28
CA ILE A 69 -1.22 4.39 -3.26
C ILE A 69 -2.64 3.94 -3.58
N TRP A 70 -2.78 3.17 -4.66
CA TRP A 70 -4.02 2.49 -4.99
C TRP A 70 -4.01 1.11 -4.36
N ILE A 71 -5.05 0.82 -3.60
CA ILE A 71 -5.27 -0.48 -2.96
C ILE A 71 -6.27 -1.21 -3.85
N PRO A 72 -5.85 -2.24 -4.60
CA PRO A 72 -6.73 -2.96 -5.49
C PRO A 72 -7.77 -3.75 -4.68
N ASP A 73 -8.99 -3.80 -5.20
CA ASP A 73 -10.02 -4.68 -4.68
C ASP A 73 -9.64 -6.14 -4.96
N LYS A 74 -9.90 -7.03 -3.99
CA LYS A 74 -9.59 -8.47 -4.12
C LYS A 74 -10.30 -9.13 -5.32
N ASP A 75 -11.40 -8.54 -5.78
CA ASP A 75 -12.18 -9.05 -6.91
C ASP A 75 -11.58 -8.73 -8.30
N ASP A 76 -10.63 -7.79 -8.41
CA ASP A 76 -10.03 -7.45 -9.71
C ASP A 76 -8.93 -8.43 -10.16
N THR A 77 -8.53 -9.36 -9.28
CA THR A 77 -7.52 -10.38 -9.59
C THR A 77 -7.98 -11.50 -10.53
N PHE A 78 -9.27 -11.59 -10.88
CA PHE A 78 -9.76 -12.57 -11.86
C PHE A 78 -9.86 -12.03 -13.30
N ALA A 79 -9.67 -10.73 -13.53
CA ALA A 79 -9.82 -10.13 -14.86
C ALA A 79 -8.53 -10.11 -15.71
N HIS A 80 -7.36 -10.37 -15.12
CA HIS A 80 -6.08 -10.28 -15.84
C HIS A 80 -5.51 -11.61 -16.37
N ASP A 81 -6.09 -12.76 -15.99
CA ASP A 81 -5.61 -14.08 -16.43
C ASP A 81 -6.34 -14.68 -17.65
N VAL A 82 -7.27 -13.94 -18.30
CA VAL A 82 -8.02 -14.46 -19.48
C VAL A 82 -7.51 -13.91 -20.83
N TYR A 83 -6.53 -13.00 -20.85
CA TYR A 83 -5.99 -12.44 -22.09
C TYR A 83 -4.48 -12.73 -22.29
N SER A 84 -4.13 -14.03 -22.29
CA SER A 84 -2.96 -14.63 -22.96
C SER A 84 -3.10 -16.13 -22.72
N VAL A 85 -3.38 -16.99 -23.69
CA VAL A 85 -2.57 -17.23 -24.89
C VAL A 85 -3.46 -17.80 -25.99
N SER A 86 -3.22 -17.32 -27.21
CA SER A 86 -3.60 -17.93 -28.49
C SER A 86 -2.82 -19.20 -28.77
#